data_AF-A0A2T7N920-F1
#
_entry.id   AF-A0A2T7N920-F1
#
_cell.length_a   1.000
_cell.length_b   1.000
_cell.length_c   1.000
_cell.angle_alpha   90.00
_cell.angle_beta   90.00
_cell.angle_gamma   90.00
#
_symmetry.space_group_name_H-M   'P 1'
#
loop_
_entity.id
_entity.type
_entity.pdbx_description
1 polymer ?
#
loop_
_entity_poly.entity_id
_entity_poly.type
_entity_poly.pdbx_seq_one_letter_code
_entity_poly.pdbx_strand_id
1 'polypeptide(L)'
;MKQLLMILVLLSVFLFSGCGLLQYFTVAEVVEQETVEQFNIEKFKNDDEIEAAVFRGYFLNVDYSYPELFLQCGPQTRITDEIAAIADQFNDNKNLSTIKEIYGWMMGNLRGVEGEKFGRTSHEIITTGGVTGCTDYGLAFVSLARAKGIPSVFIQTARIDWIEQERNQTVA
;
A
#
# COMPACT_ATOMS: atom_id res chain seq x y z
N MET A 1 -24.85 8.78 -22.93
CA MET A 1 -24.11 7.51 -22.75
C MET A 1 -23.01 7.74 -21.73
N LYS A 2 -23.29 7.47 -20.44
CA LYS A 2 -22.28 7.52 -19.37
C LYS A 2 -21.87 6.08 -19.11
N GLN A 3 -20.64 5.73 -19.51
CA GLN A 3 -20.09 4.41 -19.16
C GLN A 3 -19.80 4.38 -17.66
N LEU A 4 -20.34 3.35 -17.04
CA LEU A 4 -20.24 3.02 -15.63
C LEU A 4 -18.79 2.59 -15.35
N LEU A 5 -17.98 3.44 -14.71
CA LEU A 5 -16.66 3.05 -14.21
C LEU A 5 -16.87 2.26 -12.92
N MET A 6 -16.74 0.94 -13.01
CA MET A 6 -16.79 0.05 -11.85
C MET A 6 -15.44 0.13 -11.13
N ILE A 7 -15.37 0.94 -10.06
CA ILE A 7 -14.19 1.01 -9.19
C ILE A 7 -14.20 -0.23 -8.31
N LEU A 8 -13.26 -1.15 -8.53
CA LEU A 8 -13.06 -2.33 -7.70
C LEU A 8 -12.10 -1.98 -6.54
N VAL A 9 -12.64 -1.58 -5.39
CA VAL A 9 -11.86 -1.43 -4.15
C VAL A 9 -11.69 -2.83 -3.54
N LEU A 10 -10.53 -3.46 -3.76
CA LEU A 10 -10.15 -4.70 -3.07
C LEU A 10 -9.71 -4.39 -1.64
N LEU A 11 -10.67 -4.25 -0.73
CA LEU A 11 -10.44 -4.22 0.71
C LEU A 11 -10.20 -5.65 1.22
N SER A 12 -8.96 -6.13 1.20
CA SER A 12 -8.58 -7.32 1.98
C SER A 12 -8.27 -6.90 3.42
N VAL A 13 -9.32 -6.75 4.23
CA VAL A 13 -9.19 -6.67 5.69
C VAL A 13 -8.80 -8.06 6.20
N PHE A 14 -7.52 -8.32 6.34
CA PHE A 14 -7.02 -9.48 7.08
C PHE A 14 -7.10 -9.19 8.58
N LEU A 15 -8.26 -9.48 9.17
CA LEU A 15 -8.37 -9.67 10.62
C LEU A 15 -7.94 -11.12 10.92
N PHE A 16 -6.70 -11.29 11.37
CA PHE A 16 -6.29 -12.49 12.10
C PHE A 16 -6.15 -12.16 13.58
N SER A 17 -7.29 -12.04 14.25
CA SER A 17 -7.45 -12.59 15.60
C SER A 17 -8.38 -13.78 15.43
N GLY A 18 -7.95 -14.97 15.88
CA GLY A 18 -8.58 -16.24 15.58
C GLY A 18 -10.11 -16.29 15.76
N CYS A 19 -10.72 -17.19 14.98
CA CYS A 19 -12.12 -17.61 14.97
C CYS A 19 -13.12 -16.72 14.20
N GLY A 20 -13.74 -17.30 13.16
CA GLY A 20 -15.04 -16.89 12.63
C GLY A 20 -15.03 -16.27 11.24
N LEU A 21 -15.36 -17.07 10.21
CA LEU A 21 -15.89 -16.58 8.94
C LEU A 21 -17.13 -15.70 9.21
N LEU A 22 -17.07 -14.41 8.90
CA LEU A 22 -18.27 -13.65 8.51
C LEU A 22 -17.86 -12.42 7.69
N GLN A 23 -18.20 -12.44 6.40
CA GLN A 23 -18.11 -11.28 5.52
C GLN A 23 -19.22 -10.29 5.89
N TYR A 24 -18.86 -9.05 6.23
CA TYR A 24 -19.81 -7.94 6.31
C TYR A 24 -19.38 -6.83 5.33
N PHE A 25 -20.28 -6.50 4.40
CA PHE A 25 -20.24 -5.28 3.61
C PHE A 25 -20.93 -4.17 4.41
N THR A 26 -20.27 -3.04 4.63
CA THR A 26 -20.90 -1.85 5.21
C THR A 26 -20.75 -0.67 4.26
N VAL A 27 -21.89 -0.08 3.89
CA VAL A 27 -22.03 1.19 3.16
C VAL A 27 -21.67 2.32 4.12
N ALA A 28 -20.75 3.21 3.74
CA ALA A 28 -20.35 4.34 4.58
C ALA A 28 -21.29 5.54 4.40
N GLU A 29 -21.92 5.96 5.49
CA GLU A 29 -22.60 7.25 5.64
C GLU A 29 -21.58 8.39 5.77
N VAL A 30 -22.02 9.58 5.34
CA VAL A 30 -21.25 10.84 5.29
C VAL A 30 -20.94 11.33 6.71
N VAL A 31 -19.65 11.57 7.00
CA VAL A 31 -19.20 12.21 8.25
C VAL A 31 -18.66 13.61 7.92
N GLU A 32 -19.21 14.62 8.60
CA GLU A 32 -18.83 16.03 8.52
C GLU A 32 -17.35 16.26 8.86
N GLN A 33 -16.72 17.16 8.11
CA GLN A 33 -15.29 17.49 8.19
C GLN A 33 -15.02 18.50 9.31
N GLU A 34 -14.15 18.15 10.25
CA GLU A 34 -13.42 19.12 11.07
C GLU A 34 -12.16 19.60 10.32
N THR A 35 -11.91 20.91 10.39
CA THR A 35 -10.83 21.61 9.70
C THR A 35 -9.45 21.28 10.32
N VAL A 36 -8.59 20.62 9.55
CA VAL A 36 -7.19 20.31 9.93
C VAL A 36 -6.25 21.43 9.48
N GLU A 37 -5.35 21.85 10.38
CA GLU A 37 -4.36 22.90 10.16
C GLU A 37 -3.46 22.67 8.93
N GLN A 38 -3.12 23.75 8.24
CA GLN A 38 -2.23 23.77 7.07
C GLN A 38 -0.80 23.37 7.46
N PHE A 39 -0.38 22.17 7.05
CA PHE A 39 1.02 21.76 7.10
C PHE A 39 1.80 22.31 5.88
N ASN A 40 3.04 22.72 6.10
CA ASN A 40 3.96 23.14 5.02
C ASN A 40 4.26 21.95 4.10
N ILE A 41 3.76 22.03 2.87
CA ILE A 41 3.96 21.02 1.84
C ILE A 41 5.28 21.31 1.11
N GLU A 42 6.30 20.48 1.35
CA GLU A 42 7.48 20.44 0.48
C GLU A 42 7.08 19.84 -0.87
N LYS A 43 7.31 20.60 -1.94
CA LYS A 43 7.06 20.16 -3.32
C LYS A 43 8.29 19.46 -3.86
N PHE A 44 8.10 18.26 -4.40
CA PHE A 44 9.16 17.52 -5.09
C PHE A 44 8.86 17.53 -6.59
N LYS A 45 9.91 17.68 -7.41
CA LYS A 45 9.83 17.59 -8.87
C LYS A 45 10.23 16.18 -9.30
N ASN A 46 9.42 15.55 -10.16
CA ASN A 46 9.84 14.33 -10.86
C ASN A 46 10.65 14.68 -12.12
N ASP A 47 11.14 13.65 -12.81
CA ASP A 47 11.93 13.78 -14.06
C ASP A 47 11.13 14.38 -15.22
N ASP A 48 9.80 14.45 -15.10
CA ASP A 48 8.87 15.09 -16.03
C ASP A 48 8.45 16.50 -15.59
N GLU A 49 9.13 17.10 -14.61
CA GLU A 49 8.87 18.43 -14.03
C GLU A 49 7.49 18.61 -13.35
N ILE A 50 6.77 17.53 -13.05
CA ILE A 50 5.50 17.55 -12.33
C ILE A 50 5.78 17.85 -10.84
N GLU A 51 5.37 19.03 -10.38
CA GLU A 51 5.40 19.41 -8.96
C GLU A 51 4.20 18.80 -8.23
N ALA A 52 4.43 17.69 -7.51
CA ALA A 52 3.44 17.12 -6.61
C ALA A 52 3.85 17.32 -5.15
N ALA A 53 2.86 17.65 -4.32
CA ALA A 53 2.97 17.56 -2.87
C ALA A 53 3.31 16.12 -2.49
N VAL A 54 4.50 15.86 -1.94
CA VAL A 54 4.72 14.55 -1.31
C VAL A 54 3.79 14.48 -0.11
N PHE A 55 2.87 13.50 -0.15
CA PHE A 55 1.78 13.34 0.81
C PHE A 55 2.32 13.15 2.23
N ARG A 56 2.43 14.24 2.99
CA ARG A 56 2.59 14.21 4.44
C ARG A 56 1.23 14.44 5.08
N GLY A 57 0.56 13.35 5.44
CA GLY A 57 -0.63 13.36 6.29
C GLY A 57 -1.91 13.04 5.54
N TYR A 58 -2.48 11.88 5.89
CA TYR A 58 -3.81 11.34 5.56
C TYR A 58 -4.21 11.31 4.07
N PHE A 59 -4.82 10.22 3.62
CA PHE A 59 -5.45 10.08 2.29
C PHE A 59 -6.69 10.98 2.14
N LEU A 60 -6.59 12.26 2.48
CA LEU A 60 -7.64 13.25 2.28
C LEU A 60 -7.41 13.87 0.91
N ASN A 61 -8.33 13.58 -0.03
CA ASN A 61 -8.36 14.16 -1.38
C ASN A 61 -7.12 13.83 -2.24
N VAL A 62 -6.70 12.56 -2.27
CA VAL A 62 -5.70 12.12 -3.25
C VAL A 62 -6.22 12.42 -4.66
N ASP A 63 -5.47 13.22 -5.41
CA ASP A 63 -5.74 13.48 -6.81
C ASP A 63 -5.31 12.27 -7.64
N TYR A 64 -6.29 11.55 -8.17
CA TYR A 64 -6.07 10.38 -9.02
C TYR A 64 -5.97 10.72 -10.52
N SER A 65 -5.98 12.01 -10.87
CA SER A 65 -5.84 12.46 -12.27
C SER A 65 -4.48 12.11 -12.87
N TYR A 66 -3.47 11.88 -12.02
CA TYR A 66 -2.07 11.61 -12.37
C TYR A 66 -1.60 10.29 -11.74
N PRO A 67 -2.11 9.13 -12.21
CA PRO A 67 -1.82 7.84 -11.59
C PRO A 67 -0.34 7.44 -11.63
N GLU A 68 0.44 7.96 -12.58
CA GLU A 68 1.89 7.78 -12.68
C GLU A 68 2.65 8.23 -11.42
N LEU A 69 2.09 9.15 -10.63
CA LEU A 69 2.67 9.55 -9.35
C LEU A 69 2.75 8.36 -8.37
N PHE A 70 1.84 7.38 -8.48
CA PHE A 70 1.83 6.18 -7.63
C PHE A 70 2.74 5.07 -8.14
N LEU A 71 3.53 5.33 -9.19
CA LEU A 71 4.66 4.49 -9.59
C LEU A 71 5.93 4.81 -8.80
N GLN A 72 5.98 5.98 -8.16
CA GLN A 72 7.14 6.40 -7.39
C GLN A 72 7.40 5.44 -6.21
N CYS A 73 8.69 5.17 -5.98
CA CYS A 73 9.14 4.29 -4.91
C CYS A 73 9.82 5.07 -3.79
N GLY A 74 9.52 4.70 -2.54
CA GLY A 74 10.27 5.13 -1.37
C GLY A 74 11.41 4.15 -1.02
N PRO A 75 12.18 4.43 0.04
CA PRO A 75 13.30 3.58 0.47
C PRO A 75 12.91 2.12 0.71
N GLN A 76 11.76 1.86 1.34
CA GLN A 76 11.29 0.49 1.64
C GLN A 76 10.65 -0.22 0.45
N THR A 77 10.34 0.48 -0.65
CA THR A 77 9.69 -0.10 -1.84
C THR A 77 10.52 0.05 -3.10
N ARG A 78 11.83 0.29 -2.96
CA ARG A 78 12.74 0.45 -4.10
C ARG A 78 12.68 -0.81 -4.96
N ILE A 79 12.53 -0.63 -6.26
CA ILE A 79 12.64 -1.73 -7.23
C ILE A 79 14.12 -1.98 -7.46
N THR A 80 14.63 -3.11 -6.94
CA THR A 80 15.99 -3.59 -7.22
C THR A 80 15.99 -4.52 -8.44
N ASP A 81 17.18 -4.89 -8.93
CA ASP A 81 17.31 -5.81 -10.06
C ASP A 81 16.64 -7.17 -9.78
N GLU A 82 16.69 -7.65 -8.54
CA GLU A 82 16.03 -8.89 -8.13
C GLU A 82 14.50 -8.76 -8.16
N ILE A 83 13.97 -7.61 -7.71
CA ILE A 83 12.53 -7.34 -7.75
C ILE A 83 12.07 -7.22 -9.21
N ALA A 84 12.83 -6.54 -10.06
CA ALA A 84 12.56 -6.45 -11.48
C ALA A 84 12.56 -7.84 -12.15
N ALA A 85 13.58 -8.66 -11.88
CA ALA A 85 13.67 -10.02 -12.41
C ALA A 85 12.52 -10.95 -11.97
N ILE A 86 11.97 -10.75 -10.77
CA ILE A 86 10.76 -11.45 -10.32
C ILE A 86 9.54 -10.91 -11.05
N ALA A 87 9.40 -9.59 -11.14
CA ALA A 87 8.29 -8.95 -11.83
C ALA A 87 8.22 -9.34 -13.32
N ASP A 88 9.35 -9.50 -14.00
CA ASP A 88 9.43 -9.90 -15.40
C ASP A 88 8.83 -11.29 -15.69
N GLN A 89 8.63 -12.12 -14.66
CA GLN A 89 7.98 -13.43 -14.79
C GLN A 89 6.46 -13.31 -14.90
N PHE A 90 5.87 -12.16 -14.57
CA PHE A 90 4.42 -11.94 -14.64
C PHE A 90 4.01 -11.37 -16.00
N ASN A 91 2.80 -11.71 -16.45
CA ASN A 91 2.22 -11.18 -17.66
C ASN A 91 2.16 -9.64 -17.64
N ASP A 92 2.34 -9.02 -18.81
CA ASP A 92 2.42 -7.56 -18.94
C ASP A 92 1.06 -6.88 -19.24
N ASN A 93 -0.05 -7.54 -18.93
CA ASN A 93 -1.39 -6.99 -19.25
C ASN A 93 -1.79 -5.80 -18.35
N LYS A 94 -1.08 -5.61 -17.22
CA LYS A 94 -1.29 -4.52 -16.24
C LYS A 94 -2.73 -4.42 -15.76
N ASN A 95 -3.39 -5.56 -15.61
CA ASN A 95 -4.79 -5.65 -15.19
C ASN A 95 -4.96 -6.74 -14.11
N LEU A 96 -6.20 -7.15 -13.83
CA LEU A 96 -6.49 -8.17 -12.81
C LEU A 96 -5.75 -9.50 -13.03
N SER A 97 -5.39 -9.89 -14.27
CA SER A 97 -4.57 -11.08 -14.50
C SER A 97 -3.16 -10.92 -13.95
N THR A 98 -2.52 -9.78 -14.18
CA THR A 98 -1.18 -9.46 -13.63
C THR A 98 -1.22 -9.43 -12.10
N ILE A 99 -2.25 -8.80 -11.53
CA ILE A 99 -2.43 -8.74 -10.07
C ILE A 99 -2.60 -10.13 -9.46
N LYS A 100 -3.34 -11.02 -10.12
CA LYS A 100 -3.52 -12.42 -9.68
C LYS A 100 -2.21 -13.21 -9.71
N GLU A 101 -1.36 -12.99 -10.71
CA GLU A 101 -0.04 -13.64 -10.76
C GLU A 101 0.89 -13.14 -9.66
N ILE A 102 0.94 -11.83 -9.43
CA ILE A 102 1.70 -11.24 -8.31
C ILE A 102 1.23 -11.86 -6.99
N TYR A 103 -0.09 -11.88 -6.75
CA TYR A 103 -0.66 -12.48 -5.55
C TYR A 103 -0.34 -13.97 -5.42
N GLY A 104 -0.50 -14.74 -6.50
CA GLY A 104 -0.18 -16.16 -6.54
C GLY A 104 1.29 -16.43 -6.23
N TRP A 105 2.20 -15.63 -6.80
CA TRP A 105 3.62 -15.71 -6.51
C TRP A 105 3.90 -15.41 -5.04
N MET A 106 3.32 -14.35 -4.48
CA MET A 106 3.51 -13.99 -3.08
C MET A 106 3.04 -15.10 -2.13
N MET A 107 1.85 -15.66 -2.37
CA MET A 107 1.34 -16.76 -1.55
C MET A 107 2.14 -18.06 -1.74
N GLY A 108 2.76 -18.25 -2.91
CA GLY A 108 3.65 -19.37 -3.19
C GLY A 108 5.01 -19.26 -2.50
N ASN A 109 5.58 -18.05 -2.40
CA ASN A 109 6.98 -17.82 -2.04
C ASN A 109 7.19 -17.16 -0.67
N LEU A 110 6.20 -16.46 -0.13
CA LEU A 110 6.32 -15.77 1.16
C LEU A 110 5.73 -16.61 2.30
N ARG A 111 6.44 -16.69 3.42
CA ARG A 111 6.04 -17.44 4.62
C ARG A 111 6.15 -16.58 5.88
N GLY A 112 5.21 -16.80 6.80
CA GLY A 112 5.24 -16.16 8.11
C GLY A 112 6.50 -16.54 8.87
N VAL A 113 7.24 -15.53 9.35
CA VAL A 113 8.42 -15.69 10.19
C VAL A 113 8.34 -14.73 11.37
N GLU A 114 9.02 -15.07 12.46
CA GLU A 114 9.26 -14.14 13.55
C GLU A 114 10.35 -13.13 13.16
N GLY A 115 10.25 -11.90 13.64
CA GLY A 115 11.26 -10.89 13.38
C GLY A 115 10.79 -9.46 13.56
N GLU A 116 11.64 -8.53 13.13
CA GLU A 116 11.35 -7.10 13.14
C GLU A 116 10.11 -6.77 12.29
N LYS A 117 9.28 -5.87 12.80
CA LYS A 117 8.09 -5.34 12.12
C LYS A 117 8.35 -3.90 11.70
N PHE A 118 7.78 -3.50 10.57
CA PHE A 118 7.78 -2.11 10.05
C PHE A 118 9.13 -1.53 9.57
N GLY A 119 10.28 -2.12 9.94
CA GLY A 119 11.60 -1.64 9.51
C GLY A 119 12.09 -2.19 8.15
N ARG A 120 11.58 -3.35 7.73
CA ARG A 120 12.12 -4.12 6.59
C ARG A 120 11.78 -3.49 5.24
N THR A 121 12.67 -3.68 4.27
CA THR A 121 12.49 -3.31 2.87
C THR A 121 11.84 -4.43 2.07
N SER A 122 11.16 -4.10 0.97
CA SER A 122 10.62 -5.08 0.04
C SER A 122 11.68 -6.02 -0.52
N HIS A 123 12.90 -5.52 -0.75
CA HIS A 123 14.03 -6.34 -1.17
C HIS A 123 14.36 -7.43 -0.14
N GLU A 124 14.50 -7.08 1.14
CA GLU A 124 14.74 -8.07 2.20
C GLU A 124 13.59 -9.07 2.31
N ILE A 125 12.35 -8.60 2.26
CA ILE A 125 11.16 -9.45 2.37
C ILE A 125 11.11 -10.48 1.24
N ILE A 126 11.30 -10.02 0.00
CA ILE A 126 11.22 -10.83 -1.21
C ILE A 126 12.39 -11.82 -1.30
N THR A 127 13.61 -11.38 -0.98
CA THR A 127 14.81 -12.22 -1.09
C THR A 127 14.87 -13.29 0.01
N THR A 128 14.43 -12.98 1.24
CA THR A 128 14.40 -13.99 2.31
C THR A 128 13.17 -14.89 2.23
N GLY A 129 12.14 -14.53 1.46
CA GLY A 129 10.86 -15.24 1.41
C GLY A 129 10.08 -15.20 2.73
N GLY A 130 10.39 -14.26 3.61
CA GLY A 130 9.88 -14.21 4.98
C GLY A 130 9.09 -12.93 5.23
N VAL A 131 7.92 -13.04 5.87
CA VAL A 131 7.06 -11.90 6.24
C VAL A 131 6.72 -11.93 7.72
N THR A 132 6.80 -10.79 8.40
CA THR A 132 6.51 -10.67 9.84
C THR A 132 5.11 -10.11 10.12
N GLY A 133 4.40 -9.65 9.10
CA GLY A 133 3.05 -9.10 9.22
C GLY A 133 2.47 -8.54 7.92
N CYS A 134 1.34 -7.85 8.05
CA CYS A 134 0.61 -7.27 6.92
C CYS A 134 1.41 -6.19 6.17
N THR A 135 2.25 -5.41 6.88
CA THR A 135 3.13 -4.42 6.28
C THR A 135 4.08 -5.06 5.28
N ASP A 136 4.71 -6.19 5.63
CA ASP A 136 5.65 -6.87 4.75
C ASP A 136 4.96 -7.36 3.46
N TYR A 137 3.74 -7.91 3.58
CA TYR A 137 2.93 -8.26 2.42
C TYR A 137 2.62 -7.05 1.55
N GLY A 138 2.22 -5.93 2.14
CA GLY A 138 1.91 -4.71 1.38
C GLY A 138 3.14 -4.13 0.68
N LEU A 139 4.31 -4.12 1.33
CA LEU A 139 5.57 -3.67 0.75
C LEU A 139 6.04 -4.56 -0.40
N ALA A 140 5.91 -5.88 -0.27
CA ALA A 140 6.21 -6.82 -1.34
C ALA A 140 5.28 -6.61 -2.54
N PHE A 141 3.96 -6.54 -2.29
CA PHE A 141 2.96 -6.35 -3.34
C PHE A 141 3.18 -5.04 -4.11
N VAL A 142 3.28 -3.92 -3.39
CA VAL A 142 3.39 -2.59 -4.01
C VAL A 142 4.66 -2.47 -4.86
N SER A 143 5.76 -3.11 -4.43
CA SER A 143 7.02 -3.08 -5.18
C SER A 143 6.93 -3.89 -6.47
N LEU A 144 6.35 -5.09 -6.43
CA LEU A 144 6.15 -5.93 -7.61
C LEU A 144 5.13 -5.31 -8.59
N ALA A 145 4.05 -4.73 -8.08
CA ALA A 145 3.05 -4.04 -8.90
C ALA A 145 3.65 -2.82 -9.61
N ARG A 146 4.41 -1.98 -8.89
CA ARG A 146 5.11 -0.82 -9.49
C ARG A 146 6.17 -1.24 -10.49
N ALA A 147 6.89 -2.35 -10.25
CA ALA A 147 7.83 -2.92 -11.22
C ALA A 147 7.14 -3.34 -12.53
N LYS A 148 5.87 -3.75 -12.49
CA LYS A 148 5.03 -3.97 -13.68
C LYS A 148 4.42 -2.70 -14.28
N GLY A 149 4.73 -1.52 -13.73
CA GLY A 149 4.11 -0.27 -14.15
C GLY A 149 2.65 -0.14 -13.73
N ILE A 150 2.23 -0.78 -12.64
CA ILE A 150 0.88 -0.65 -12.06
C ILE A 150 0.93 0.39 -10.92
N PRO A 151 0.32 1.57 -11.10
CA PRO A 151 0.15 2.58 -10.05
C PRO A 151 -0.41 1.97 -8.77
N SER A 152 0.32 2.10 -7.66
CA SER A 152 -0.03 1.43 -6.42
C SER A 152 0.23 2.29 -5.20
N VAL A 153 -0.66 2.18 -4.23
CA VAL A 153 -0.65 2.96 -2.99
C VAL A 153 -0.61 2.01 -1.80
N PHE A 154 0.36 2.21 -0.90
CA PHE A 154 0.42 1.49 0.36
C PHE A 154 -0.30 2.30 1.44
N ILE A 155 -1.29 1.70 2.09
CA ILE A 155 -2.09 2.34 3.13
C ILE A 155 -1.92 1.58 4.43
N GLN A 156 -1.40 2.26 5.45
CA GLN A 156 -1.38 1.78 6.81
C GLN A 156 -2.46 2.53 7.59
N THR A 157 -3.33 1.77 8.27
CA THR A 157 -4.37 2.33 9.12
C THR A 157 -4.18 1.80 10.53
N ALA A 158 -4.56 2.63 11.50
CA ALA A 158 -4.63 2.23 12.90
C ALA A 158 -5.86 2.88 13.52
N ARG A 159 -6.40 2.26 14.58
CA ARG A 159 -7.56 2.85 15.26
C ARG A 159 -7.14 4.08 16.04
N ILE A 160 -7.98 5.11 16.03
CA ILE A 160 -7.68 6.39 16.69
C ILE A 160 -7.53 6.23 18.21
N ASP A 161 -8.36 5.38 18.83
CA ASP A 161 -8.31 5.08 20.26
C ASP A 161 -6.95 4.48 20.67
N TRP A 162 -6.41 3.59 19.84
CA TRP A 162 -5.09 3.00 20.06
C TRP A 162 -3.98 4.05 19.97
N ILE A 163 -4.03 4.94 18.96
CA ILE A 163 -3.05 6.03 18.81
C ILE A 163 -3.08 6.96 20.02
N GLU A 164 -4.26 7.33 20.50
CA GLU A 164 -4.43 8.21 21.66
C GLU A 164 -3.92 7.57 22.95
N GLN A 165 -4.12 6.26 23.12
CA GLN A 165 -3.61 5.51 24.26
C GLN A 165 -2.08 5.51 24.31
N GLU A 166 -1.40 5.25 23.18
CA GLU A 166 0.07 5.24 23.10
C GLU A 166 0.66 6.65 23.31
N ARG A 167 0.02 7.68 22.77
CA ARG A 167 0.43 9.09 22.98
C ARG A 167 0.47 9.45 24.46
N ASN A 168 -0.56 9.03 25.23
CA ASN A 168 -0.66 9.35 26.65
C ASN A 168 0.34 8.58 27.52
N GLN A 169 0.89 7.47 27.03
CA GLN A 169 1.92 6.69 27.74
C GLN A 169 3.33 7.28 27.59
N THR A 170 3.58 8.10 26.57
CA THR A 170 4.90 8.69 26.29
C THR A 170 5.14 10.01 27.05
N VAL A 171 4.11 10.55 27.71
CA VAL A 171 4.14 11.83 28.45
C VAL A 171 4.20 11.63 29.98
N ALA A 172 4.42 10.39 30.44
CA ALA A 172 4.63 10.02 31.84
C ALA A 172 6.07 9.56 32.07
#